data_AF-A0A968ZJQ1-F1
#
_entry.id   AF-A0A968ZJQ1-F1
#
_cell.length_a   1.000
_cell.length_b   1.000
_cell.length_c   1.000
_cell.angle_alpha   90.00
_cell.angle_beta   90.00
_cell.angle_gamma   90.00
#
_symmetry.space_group_name_H-M   'P 1'
#
loop_
_entity.id
_entity.type
_entity.pdbx_description
1 polymer ?
#
loop_
_entity_poly.entity_id
_entity_poly.type
_entity_poly.pdbx_seq_one_letter_code
_entity_poly.pdbx_strand_id
1 'polypeptide(L)' 'MHHAVEKINNAGKEAISAFAQGDELKMMLMGLKRFTKIDPVNLRDMRRSVADAMVVEKKYIF' A
#
# COMPACT_ATOMS: atom_id res chain seq x y z
N MET A 1 -1.00 -3.12 6.26
CA MET A 1 0.05 -3.23 5.23
C MET A 1 -0.34 -2.56 3.92
N HIS A 2 -1.43 -2.95 3.24
CA HIS A 2 -1.81 -2.39 1.93
C HIS A 2 -1.98 -0.86 1.88
N HIS A 3 -2.74 -0.26 2.80
CA HIS A 3 -2.95 1.20 2.82
C HIS A 3 -1.66 2.00 3.00
N ALA A 4 -0.68 1.48 3.74
CA ALA A 4 0.59 2.17 3.95
C ALA A 4 1.39 2.21 2.65
N VAL A 5 1.39 1.12 1.89
CA VAL A 5 2.14 1.02 0.63
C VAL A 5 1.48 1.83 -0.49
N GLU A 6 0.15 1.93 -0.53
CA GLU A 6 -0.52 2.87 -1.43
C GLU A 6 -0.16 4.32 -1.13
N LYS A 7 -0.14 4.71 0.16
CA LYS A 7 0.30 6.06 0.56
C LYS A 7 1.74 6.34 0.12
N ILE A 8 2.65 5.40 0.34
CA ILE A 8 4.06 5.54 -0.08
C ILE A 8 4.18 5.62 -1.60
N ASN A 9 3.40 4.84 -2.34
CA ASN A 9 3.42 4.87 -3.81
C ASN A 9 2.93 6.23 -4.35
N ASN A 10 1.86 6.79 -3.77
CA ASN A 10 1.35 8.09 -4.19
C ASN A 10 2.34 9.22 -3.85
N ALA A 11 2.84 9.26 -2.60
CA ALA A 11 3.82 10.26 -2.19
C ALA A 11 5.13 10.16 -3.00
N GLY A 12 5.59 8.94 -3.29
CA GLY A 12 6.78 8.71 -4.10
C GLY A 12 6.62 9.19 -5.54
N LYS A 13 5.45 8.98 -6.15
CA LYS A 13 5.16 9.48 -7.50
C LYS A 13 5.16 11.01 -7.54
N GLU A 14 4.50 11.67 -6.59
CA GLU A 14 4.47 13.13 -6.51
C GLU A 14 5.89 13.71 -6.35
N ALA A 15 6.70 13.15 -5.46
CA ALA A 15 8.08 13.58 -5.25
C ALA A 15 8.95 13.38 -6.50
N ILE A 16 8.85 12.23 -7.17
CA ILE A 16 9.61 11.93 -8.39
C ILE A 16 9.21 12.88 -9.52
N SER A 17 7.91 13.16 -9.68
CA SER A 17 7.42 14.10 -10.70
C SER A 17 7.82 15.55 -10.43
N ALA A 18 8.06 15.93 -9.18
CA ALA A 18 8.53 17.27 -8.83
C ALA A 18 10.03 17.48 -9.09
N PHE A 19 10.84 16.42 -8.98
CA PHE A 19 12.30 16.51 -9.04
C PHE A 19 12.93 16.03 -10.36
N ALA A 20 12.39 14.99 -10.99
CA ALA A 20 13.00 14.36 -12.16
C ALA A 20 12.19 14.63 -13.44
N GLN A 21 12.87 14.78 -14.58
CA GLN A 21 12.24 14.96 -15.90
C GLN A 21 12.81 13.98 -16.93
N GLY A 22 12.03 13.72 -17.99
CA GLY A 22 12.47 12.87 -19.11
C GLY A 22 12.70 11.41 -18.72
N ASP A 23 13.88 10.89 -19.00
CA ASP A 23 14.19 9.47 -18.81
C ASP A 23 14.55 9.10 -17.36
N GLU A 24 15.05 10.05 -16.56
CA GLU A 24 15.26 9.86 -15.12
C GLU A 24 13.93 9.63 -14.38
N LEU A 25 12.89 10.39 -14.76
CA LEU A 25 11.53 10.20 -14.24
C LEU A 25 11.06 8.76 -14.48
N LYS A 26 11.22 8.24 -15.70
CA LYS A 26 10.79 6.89 -16.05
C LYS A 26 11.55 5.83 -15.26
N MET A 27 12.86 5.99 -15.07
CA MET A 27 13.66 5.08 -14.25
C MET A 27 13.22 5.08 -12.78
N MET A 28 13.02 6.26 -12.20
CA MET A 28 12.61 6.36 -10.79
C MET A 28 11.20 5.80 -10.56
N LEU A 29 10.25 6.06 -11.47
CA LEU A 29 8.90 5.48 -11.42
C LEU A 29 8.92 3.95 -11.54
N MET A 30 9.81 3.39 -12.37
CA MET A 30 10.01 1.94 -12.49
C MET A 30 10.56 1.33 -11.19
N GLY A 31 11.52 2.00 -10.54
CA GLY A 31 12.04 1.62 -9.24
C GLY A 31 10.94 1.60 -8.18
N LEU A 32 10.17 2.69 -8.06
CA LEU A 32 9.06 2.81 -7.12
C LEU A 32 8.03 1.68 -7.30
N LYS A 33 7.66 1.39 -8.55
CA LYS A 33 6.70 0.31 -8.87
C LYS A 33 7.18 -1.07 -8.41
N ARG A 34 8.50 -1.34 -8.43
CA ARG A 34 9.07 -2.58 -7.91
C ARG A 34 9.03 -2.63 -6.38
N PHE A 35 9.36 -1.52 -5.70
CA PHE A 35 9.37 -1.47 -4.24
C PHE A 35 7.98 -1.48 -3.60
N THR A 36 6.95 -0.98 -4.31
CA THR A 36 5.56 -0.98 -3.82
C THR A 36 4.74 -2.15 -4.37
N LYS A 37 5.37 -3.15 -5.00
CA LYS A 37 4.66 -4.32 -5.52
C LYS A 37 4.23 -5.20 -4.36
N ILE A 38 2.94 -5.18 -4.04
CA ILE A 38 2.31 -6.11 -3.10
C ILE A 38 1.33 -6.96 -3.89
N ASP A 39 1.31 -8.26 -3.60
CA ASP A 39 0.32 -9.14 -4.18
C ASP A 39 -1.09 -8.69 -3.81
N PRO A 40 -2.04 -8.70 -4.76
CA PRO A 40 -3.41 -8.30 -4.47
C PRO A 40 -4.03 -9.27 -3.47
N VAL A 41 -4.15 -8.84 -2.21
CA VAL A 41 -4.84 -9.60 -1.16
C VAL A 41 -6.26 -9.07 -1.02
N ASN A 42 -7.22 -9.97 -0.82
CA ASN A 42 -8.62 -9.60 -0.61
C ASN A 42 -8.83 -9.00 0.80
N LEU A 43 -8.56 -7.70 0.91
CA LEU A 43 -8.68 -6.92 2.15
C LEU A 43 -10.07 -7.00 2.79
N ARG A 44 -11.13 -7.23 1.99
CA ARG A 44 -12.49 -7.36 2.49
C ARG A 44 -12.64 -8.57 3.40
N ASP A 45 -12.13 -9.72 2.94
CA ASP A 45 -12.30 -10.98 3.64
C ASP A 45 -11.40 -11.03 4.90
N MET A 46 -10.20 -10.43 4.83
CA MET A 46 -9.33 -10.25 6.01
C MET A 46 -9.95 -9.31 7.05
N ARG A 47 -10.59 -8.21 6.63
CA ARG A 47 -11.28 -7.30 7.57
C ARG A 47 -12.48 -7.98 8.22
N ARG A 48 -13.21 -8.81 7.47
CA ARG A 48 -14.32 -9.62 8.01
C ARG A 48 -13.83 -10.66 9.00
N SER A 49 -12.77 -11.42 8.71
CA SER A 49 -12.26 -12.42 9.65
C SER A 49 -11.80 -11.80 10.98
N VAL A 50 -11.16 -10.63 10.95
CA VAL A 50 -10.80 -9.89 12.17
C VAL A 50 -12.06 -9.39 12.89
N ALA A 51 -13.05 -8.87 12.19
CA ALA A 51 -14.30 -8.41 12.78
C ALA A 51 -15.10 -9.57 13.40
N ASP A 52 -15.17 -10.72 12.74
CA ASP A 52 -15.83 -11.93 13.24
C ASP A 52 -15.14 -12.43 14.51
N ALA A 53 -13.80 -12.44 14.55
CA ALA A 53 -13.04 -12.75 15.77
C ALA A 53 -13.36 -11.76 16.90
N MET A 54 -13.38 -10.45 16.62
CA MET A 54 -13.73 -9.41 17.60
C MET A 54 -15.15 -9.55 18.15
N VAL A 55 -16.12 -9.94 17.31
CA VAL A 55 -17.52 -10.15 17.72
C VAL A 55 -17.65 -11.37 18.64
N VAL A 56 -16.91 -12.45 18.35
CA VAL A 56 -16.90 -13.66 19.18
C VAL A 56 -16.32 -13.38 20.57
N GLU A 57 -15.22 -12.64 20.65
CA GLU A 57 -14.52 -12.40 21.91
C GLU A 57 -15.02 -11.16 22.69
N LYS A 58 -15.87 -10.31 22.07
CA LYS A 58 -16.41 -9.04 22.63
C LYS A 58 -15.36 -8.14 23.29
N LYS A 59 -14.11 -8.29 22.88
CA LYS A 59 -12.95 -7.56 23.40
C LYS A 59 -12.07 -7.18 22.23
N TYR A 60 -11.24 -6.17 22.46
CA TYR A 60 -10.20 -5.81 21.50
C TYR A 60 -9.08 -6.87 21.60
N ILE A 61 -8.83 -7.60 20.52
CA ILE A 61 -7.92 -8.77 20.49
C ILE A 61 -6.55 -8.40 19.90
N PHE A 62 -6.15 -7.14 20.04
CA PHE A 62 -4.88 -6.62 19.52
C PHE A 62 -4.16 -5.77 20.57
#